data_AF-A0A4P6JXA4-F1
#
_entry.id   AF-A0A4P6JXA4-F1
#
_cell.length_a   1.000
_cell.length_b   1.000
_cell.length_c   1.000
_cell.angle_alpha   90.00
_cell.angle_beta   90.00
_cell.angle_gamma   90.00
#
_symmetry.space_group_name_H-M   'P 1'
#
loop_
_entity.id
_entity.type
_entity.pdbx_description
1 polymer ?
#
loop_
_entity_poly.entity_id
_entity_poly.type
_entity_poly.pdbx_seq_one_letter_code
_entity_poly.pdbx_strand_id
1 'polypeptide(L)'
;MQTQPQFGLIRRVLFPYSGEEPLTRQQSLRVIAIWAIVFTFPVILCTLTAIFMAQPPFVRALLLLIGALLFGIIIFGVTAWACISVINRTARLRQQQQNARRTNSTSGGRYGS
;
A
#
# COMPACT_ATOMS: atom_id res chain seq x y z
N MET A 1 1.23 0.90 -32.72
CA MET A 1 1.21 2.04 -31.77
C MET A 1 0.95 1.47 -30.39
N GLN A 2 1.98 1.43 -29.55
CA GLN A 2 1.95 0.81 -28.24
C GLN A 2 1.22 1.74 -27.27
N THR A 3 -0.02 1.40 -26.93
CA THR A 3 -0.85 2.15 -25.98
C THR A 3 -0.21 2.10 -24.60
N GLN A 4 0.57 3.12 -24.25
CA GLN A 4 0.98 3.34 -22.88
C GLN A 4 -0.29 3.51 -22.03
N PRO A 5 -0.56 2.65 -21.05
CA PRO A 5 -1.70 2.85 -20.19
C PRO A 5 -1.44 4.10 -19.33
N GLN A 6 -2.16 5.18 -19.63
CA GLN A 6 -2.21 6.37 -18.80
C GLN A 6 -2.90 6.02 -17.48
N PHE A 7 -2.14 5.47 -16.54
CA PHE A 7 -2.65 5.14 -15.22
C PHE A 7 -2.87 6.43 -14.43
N GLY A 8 -4.15 6.75 -14.18
CA GLY A 8 -4.57 7.94 -13.45
C GLY A 8 -3.95 8.06 -12.05
N LEU A 9 -3.80 9.30 -11.59
CA LEU A 9 -3.22 9.67 -10.28
C LEU A 9 -3.76 8.85 -9.11
N ILE A 10 -5.04 8.47 -9.14
CA ILE A 10 -5.70 7.63 -8.13
C ILE A 10 -5.06 6.25 -8.04
N ARG A 11 -4.72 5.62 -9.18
CA ARG A 11 -3.99 4.35 -9.19
C ARG A 11 -2.58 4.54 -8.65
N ARG A 12 -1.92 5.65 -8.94
CA ARG A 12 -0.57 5.96 -8.42
C ARG A 12 -0.52 6.14 -6.89
N VAL A 13 -1.63 6.58 -6.30
CA VAL A 13 -1.76 6.81 -4.85
C VAL A 13 -2.29 5.57 -4.11
N LEU A 14 -3.27 4.85 -4.67
CA LEU A 14 -3.86 3.65 -4.04
C LEU A 14 -3.14 2.34 -4.41
N PHE A 15 -2.59 2.24 -5.62
CA PHE A 15 -1.97 1.03 -6.18
C PHE A 15 -0.75 1.39 -7.05
N PRO A 16 0.39 1.77 -6.46
CA PRO A 16 1.62 2.10 -7.20
C PRO A 16 2.27 0.89 -7.88
N TYR A 17 1.54 -0.22 -7.96
CA TYR A 17 1.98 -1.48 -8.51
C TYR A 17 1.59 -1.55 -9.99
N SER A 18 2.57 -1.36 -10.88
CA SER A 18 2.40 -1.62 -12.32
C SER A 18 2.37 -3.12 -12.64
N GLY A 19 2.68 -3.99 -11.67
CA GLY A 19 2.68 -5.44 -11.87
C GLY A 19 4.02 -6.02 -12.32
N GLU A 20 4.96 -5.19 -12.76
CA GLU A 20 6.19 -5.66 -13.42
C GLU A 20 7.43 -5.66 -12.50
N GLU A 21 7.47 -4.82 -11.46
CA GLU A 21 8.65 -4.68 -10.59
C GLU A 21 8.30 -4.59 -9.10
N PRO A 22 9.14 -5.16 -8.21
CA PRO A 22 8.97 -5.04 -6.76
C PRO A 22 9.11 -3.57 -6.33
N LEU A 23 8.27 -3.13 -5.39
CA LEU A 23 8.37 -1.76 -4.88
C LEU A 23 9.73 -1.54 -4.20
N THR A 24 10.39 -0.44 -4.55
CA THR A 24 11.57 0.02 -3.82
C THR A 24 11.20 0.39 -2.37
N ARG A 25 12.16 0.24 -1.44
CA ARG A 25 11.93 0.53 0.00
C ARG A 25 11.35 1.94 0.23
N GLN A 26 11.83 2.93 -0.51
CA GLN A 26 11.35 4.31 -0.41
C GLN A 26 9.90 4.48 -0.88
N GLN A 27 9.50 3.81 -1.97
CA GLN A 27 8.11 3.83 -2.45
C GLN A 27 7.19 3.14 -1.44
N SER A 28 7.61 2.03 -0.84
CA SER A 28 6.81 1.35 0.18
C SER A 28 6.52 2.22 1.40
N LEU A 29 7.53 2.93 1.92
CA LEU A 29 7.36 3.85 3.04
C LEU A 29 6.41 5.00 2.71
N ARG A 30 6.50 5.55 1.51
CA ARG A 30 5.61 6.62 1.06
C ARG A 30 4.15 6.17 1.00
N VAL A 31 3.91 4.94 0.53
CA VAL A 31 2.55 4.37 0.47
C VAL A 31 2.01 4.10 1.86
N ILE A 32 2.82 3.55 2.76
CA ILE A 32 2.44 3.32 4.17
C ILE A 32 2.07 4.65 4.83
N ALA A 33 2.88 5.69 4.65
CA ALA A 33 2.61 7.01 5.22
C ALA A 33 1.32 7.62 4.66
N ILE A 34 1.11 7.55 3.34
CA ILE A 34 -0.12 8.06 2.71
C ILE A 34 -1.34 7.30 3.22
N TRP A 35 -1.29 5.96 3.26
CA TRP A 35 -2.41 5.15 3.75
C TRP A 35 -2.69 5.41 5.22
N ALA A 36 -1.65 5.45 6.06
CA ALA A 36 -1.81 5.77 7.47
C ALA A 36 -2.52 7.12 7.65
N ILE A 37 -2.13 8.16 6.93
CA ILE A 37 -2.75 9.49 7.05
C ILE A 37 -4.17 9.50 6.48
N VAL A 38 -4.36 9.00 5.25
CA VAL A 38 -5.65 9.05 4.53
C VAL A 38 -6.73 8.26 5.27
N PHE A 39 -6.40 7.09 5.81
CA PHE A 39 -7.38 6.28 6.56
C PHE A 39 -7.54 6.71 8.01
N THR A 40 -6.54 7.35 8.62
CA THR A 40 -6.68 7.93 9.97
C THR A 40 -7.52 9.21 9.96
N PHE A 41 -7.50 9.97 8.86
CA PHE A 41 -8.26 11.21 8.72
C PHE A 41 -9.77 11.09 9.05
N PRO A 42 -10.55 10.16 8.48
CA PRO A 42 -11.96 10.01 8.83
C PRO A 42 -12.18 9.60 10.30
N VAL A 43 -11.26 8.83 10.89
CA VAL A 43 -11.33 8.46 12.31
C VAL A 43 -11.15 9.69 13.20
N ILE A 44 -10.19 10.56 12.89
CA ILE A 44 -10.00 11.83 13.59
C ILE A 44 -11.25 12.70 13.43
N LEU A 45 -11.79 12.80 12.22
CA LEU A 45 -12.97 13.62 11.95
C LEU A 45 -14.20 13.15 12.73
N CYS A 46 -14.42 11.83 12.79
CA CYS A 46 -15.46 11.23 13.62
C CYS A 46 -15.22 11.50 15.11
N THR A 47 -13.99 11.35 15.58
CA THR A 47 -13.61 11.62 16.98
C THR A 47 -13.85 13.08 17.35
N LEU A 48 -13.54 14.03 16.46
CA LEU A 48 -13.81 15.45 16.63
C LEU A 48 -15.32 15.73 16.71
N THR A 49 -16.13 15.11 15.85
CA THR A 49 -17.59 15.25 15.94
C THR A 49 -18.15 14.71 17.25
N ALA A 50 -17.62 13.58 17.74
CA ALA A 50 -18.01 13.01 19.03
C ALA A 50 -17.62 13.92 20.20
N ILE A 51 -16.41 14.50 20.18
CA ILE A 51 -15.96 15.48 21.17
C ILE A 51 -16.85 16.72 21.15
N PHE A 52 -17.21 17.22 19.97
CA PHE A 52 -18.08 18.38 19.82
C PHE A 52 -19.49 18.12 20.36
N MET A 53 -20.04 16.91 20.19
CA MET A 53 -21.36 16.57 20.73
C MET A 53 -21.34 16.33 22.24
N ALA A 54 -20.30 15.65 22.74
CA ALA A 54 -20.23 15.23 24.15
C ALA A 54 -19.68 16.31 25.09
N GLN A 55 -19.02 17.35 24.55
CA GLN A 55 -18.40 18.45 25.30
C GLN A 55 -17.60 17.96 26.53
N PRO A 56 -16.72 16.95 26.39
CA PRO A 56 -15.97 16.43 27.52
C PRO A 56 -14.95 17.46 28.02
N PRO A 57 -14.46 17.33 29.27
CA PRO A 57 -13.39 18.18 29.77
C PRO A 57 -12.15 18.07 28.86
N PHE A 58 -11.43 19.19 28.69
CA PHE A 58 -10.34 19.34 27.73
C PHE A 58 -9.32 18.20 27.76
N VAL A 59 -8.91 17.77 28.96
CA VAL A 59 -7.95 16.68 29.15
C VAL A 59 -8.46 15.36 28.56
N ARG A 60 -9.75 15.05 28.73
CA ARG A 60 -10.36 13.83 28.16
C ARG A 60 -10.50 13.94 26.65
N ALA A 61 -10.91 15.10 26.12
CA ALA A 61 -10.92 15.37 24.68
C ALA A 61 -9.54 15.14 24.05
N LEU A 62 -8.49 15.67 24.67
CA LEU A 62 -7.12 15.53 24.19
C LEU A 62 -6.66 14.06 24.19
N LEU A 63 -6.95 13.32 25.27
CA LEU A 63 -6.63 11.89 25.34
C LEU A 63 -7.34 11.07 24.25
N LEU A 64 -8.62 11.36 24.00
CA LEU A 64 -9.40 10.70 22.95
C LEU A 64 -8.82 11.00 21.56
N LEU A 65 -8.43 12.25 21.30
CA LEU A 65 -7.83 12.64 20.02
C LEU A 65 -6.48 11.96 19.79
N ILE A 66 -5.60 11.95 20.80
CA ILE A 66 -4.29 11.28 20.73
C ILE A 66 -4.48 9.77 20.55
N GLY A 67 -5.40 9.17 21.30
CA GLY A 67 -5.73 7.75 21.19
C GLY A 67 -6.21 7.38 19.79
N ALA A 68 -7.16 8.16 19.23
CA ALA A 68 -7.67 7.95 17.89
C ALA A 68 -6.58 8.08 16.81
N LEU A 69 -5.68 9.05 16.95
CA LEU A 69 -4.58 9.27 16.03
C LEU A 69 -3.57 8.11 16.08
N LEU A 70 -3.14 7.71 17.28
CA LEU A 70 -2.21 6.59 17.45
C LEU A 70 -2.82 5.28 16.94
N PHE A 71 -4.07 5.00 17.30
CA PHE A 71 -4.76 3.77 16.88
C PHE A 71 -4.93 3.71 15.37
N GLY A 72 -5.33 4.82 14.73
CA GLY A 72 -5.43 4.92 13.29
C GLY A 72 -4.08 4.66 12.60
N ILE A 73 -3.02 5.36 13.03
CA ILE A 73 -1.69 5.21 12.41
C ILE A 73 -1.18 3.77 12.57
N ILE A 74 -1.34 3.18 13.76
CA ILE A 74 -0.87 1.82 14.02
C ILE A 74 -1.63 0.82 13.15
N ILE A 75 -2.96 0.82 13.18
CA ILE A 75 -3.76 -0.16 12.44
C ILE A 75 -3.58 0.00 10.94
N PHE A 76 -3.75 1.21 10.42
CA PHE A 76 -3.66 1.44 8.98
C PHE A 76 -2.23 1.32 8.48
N GLY A 77 -1.24 1.71 9.29
CA GLY A 77 0.18 1.53 8.98
C GLY A 77 0.58 0.05 8.89
N VAL A 78 0.20 -0.76 9.89
CA VAL A 78 0.45 -2.21 9.90
C VAL A 78 -0.27 -2.89 8.73
N THR A 79 -1.52 -2.51 8.46
CA THR A 79 -2.29 -3.04 7.33
C THR A 79 -1.63 -2.70 6.00
N ALA A 80 -1.21 -1.45 5.80
CA ALA A 80 -0.49 -1.04 4.59
C ALA A 80 0.83 -1.80 4.42
N TRP A 81 1.58 -2.00 5.50
CA TRP A 81 2.81 -2.79 5.49
C TRP A 81 2.54 -4.25 5.10
N ALA A 82 1.51 -4.86 5.67
CA ALA A 82 1.09 -6.22 5.33
C ALA A 82 0.70 -6.34 3.86
N CYS A 83 -0.11 -5.43 3.33
CA CYS A 83 -0.48 -5.39 1.91
C CYS A 83 0.76 -5.32 1.00
N ILE A 84 1.70 -4.41 1.30
CA ILE A 84 2.92 -4.25 0.49
C ILE A 84 3.80 -5.51 0.56
N SER A 85 3.89 -6.15 1.72
CA SER A 85 4.66 -7.39 1.88
C SER A 85 4.13 -8.52 0.99
N VAL A 86 2.80 -8.66 0.92
CA VAL A 86 2.12 -9.66 0.07
C VAL A 86 2.30 -9.30 -1.42
N ILE A 87 2.14 -8.03 -1.78
CA ILE A 87 2.36 -7.55 -3.15
C ILE A 87 3.80 -7.84 -3.59
N ASN A 88 4.80 -7.50 -2.79
CA ASN A 88 6.20 -7.78 -3.11
C ASN A 88 6.50 -9.28 -3.19
N ARG A 89 5.86 -10.12 -2.36
CA ARG A 89 6.04 -11.57 -2.41
C ARG A 89 5.44 -12.16 -3.69
N THR A 90 4.24 -11.73 -4.08
CA THR A 90 3.61 -12.15 -5.34
C THR A 90 4.36 -11.65 -6.58
N ALA A 91 4.93 -10.44 -6.53
CA ALA A 91 5.83 -9.90 -7.56
C ALA A 91 7.01 -10.85 -7.83
N ARG A 92 7.70 -11.25 -6.75
CA ARG A 92 8.86 -12.13 -6.83
C ARG A 92 8.52 -13.50 -7.40
N LEU A 93 7.37 -14.07 -7.00
CA LEU A 93 6.91 -15.35 -7.54
C LEU A 93 6.61 -15.28 -9.04
N ARG A 94 6.00 -14.18 -9.52
CA ARG A 94 5.75 -13.96 -10.96
C ARG A 94 7.05 -13.76 -11.74
N GLN A 95 8.01 -13.02 -11.20
CA GLN A 95 9.34 -12.87 -11.82
C GLN A 95 10.09 -14.20 -11.93
N GLN A 96 10.03 -15.05 -10.89
CA GLN A 96 10.61 -16.39 -10.93
C GLN A 96 9.95 -17.27 -12.01
N GLN A 97 8.62 -17.22 -12.15
CA GLN A 97 7.90 -17.96 -13.19
C GLN A 97 8.23 -17.46 -14.61
N GLN A 98 8.37 -16.14 -14.80
CA GLN A 98 8.76 -15.56 -16.09
C GLN A 98 10.21 -15.91 -16.45
N ASN A 99 11.13 -15.88 -15.50
CA ASN A 99 12.52 -16.28 -15.71
C ASN A 99 12.64 -17.77 -16.01
N ALA A 100 11.90 -18.63 -15.30
CA ALA A 100 11.84 -20.07 -15.58
C ALA A 100 11.27 -20.39 -16.97
N ARG A 101 10.28 -19.62 -17.44
CA ARG A 101 9.75 -19.75 -18.82
C ARG A 101 10.77 -19.29 -19.87
N ARG A 102 11.53 -18.22 -19.61
CA ARG A 102 12.60 -17.75 -20.52
C ARG A 102 13.72 -18.77 -20.64
N THR A 103 14.19 -19.37 -19.54
CA THR A 103 15.23 -20.40 -19.58
C THR A 103 14.81 -21.66 -20.33
N ASN A 104 13.54 -22.08 -20.21
CA ASN A 104 13.01 -23.23 -20.96
C ASN A 104 12.92 -22.96 -22.46
N SER A 105 12.64 -21.72 -22.88
CA SER A 105 12.61 -21.37 -24.31
C SER A 105 14.00 -21.35 -24.98
N THR A 106 15.07 -21.09 -24.22
CA THR A 106 16.44 -21.09 -24.75
C THR A 106 17.06 -22.50 -24.82
N SER A 107 16.60 -23.42 -23.97
CA SER A 107 17.08 -24.81 -23.94
C SER A 107 16.42 -25.73 -24.98
N GLY A 108 15.27 -25.36 -25.55
CA GLY A 108 14.50 -26.22 -26.47
C GLY A 108 14.92 -26.14 -27.94
N GLY A 109 15.82 -25.23 -28.32
CA GLY A 109 16.15 -24.93 -29.72
C GLY A 109 17.37 -25.65 -30.30
N ARG A 110 18.03 -26.56 -29.56
CA ARG A 110 19.31 -27.17 -29.99
C ARG A 110 19.24 -28.66 -30.37
N TYR A 111 18.05 -29.23 -30.44
CA TYR A 111 17.83 -30.60 -30.93
C TYR A 111 16.69 -30.61 -31.96
N GLY A 112 17.01 -30.16 -33.17
CA GLY A 112 16.13 -30.23 -34.34
C GLY A 112 17.00 -30.17 -35.58
N SER A 113 17.42 -31.37 -36.00
CA SER A 113 17.93 -31.81 -37.32
C SER A 113 18.21 -30.74 -38.38
#